data_AF-A0A957V6S8-F1
#
_entry.id   AF-A0A957V6S8-F1
#
_cell.length_a   1.000
_cell.length_b   1.000
_cell.length_c   1.000
_cell.angle_alpha   90.00
_cell.angle_beta   90.00
_cell.angle_gamma   90.00
#
_symmetry.space_group_name_H-M   'P 1'
#
loop_
_entity.id
_entity.type
_entity.pdbx_description
1 polymer ?
#
loop_
_entity_poly.entity_id
_entity_poly.type
_entity_poly.pdbx_seq_one_letter_code
_entity_poly.pdbx_strand_id
1 'polypeptide(L)'
;MIIAGFGLVLWAFAGKPGDAMASRAADSELASTQAPAQSADAEAAPLTVPAEAGMASDAPSATPTPTIQLPVSFGAGAPAGLIAAAESVVLTGAQVMTTTGAAPVRFDAVRTGGDPAYQVTFAAATRFDTIDTSLTFTDVRGAWAGETITYTALAVLTDTLPLLEQVLGDAGASVAGYATVDEVVAAAWQDRTTLALLPFDQLEPRLVVMAVDGQNPVEN
;
A
#
# COMPACT_ATOMS: atom_id res chain seq x y z
N MET A 1 -4.36 -9.81 -19.71
CA MET A 1 -4.19 -9.07 -18.44
C MET A 1 -3.30 -9.89 -17.52
N ILE A 2 -2.32 -9.29 -16.84
CA ILE A 2 -1.51 -10.01 -15.83
C ILE A 2 -2.06 -9.67 -14.45
N ILE A 3 -2.50 -10.68 -13.72
CA ILE A 3 -3.04 -10.53 -12.37
C ILE A 3 -1.98 -11.02 -11.39
N ALA A 4 -1.48 -10.12 -10.55
CA ALA A 4 -0.66 -10.45 -9.39
C ALA A 4 -1.50 -10.26 -8.12
N GLY A 5 -1.68 -11.32 -7.33
CA GLY A 5 -2.49 -11.27 -6.11
C GLY A 5 -1.62 -11.50 -4.87
N PHE A 6 -1.79 -10.67 -3.85
CA PHE A 6 -1.18 -10.89 -2.54
C PHE A 6 -2.09 -11.75 -1.67
N GLY A 7 -1.54 -12.86 -1.16
CA GLY A 7 -2.18 -13.72 -0.16
C GLY A 7 -1.80 -13.29 1.25
N LEU A 8 -2.79 -13.23 2.14
CA LEU A 8 -2.69 -13.04 3.57
C LEU A 8 -2.48 -14.40 4.24
N VAL A 9 -1.27 -14.68 4.72
CA VAL A 9 -1.01 -15.88 5.52
C VAL A 9 -1.13 -15.52 6.99
N LEU A 10 -2.14 -16.09 7.67
CA LEU A 10 -2.33 -16.01 9.13
C LEU A 10 -1.76 -17.26 9.79
N TRP A 11 -0.75 -17.09 10.66
CA TRP A 11 -0.31 -18.16 11.56
C TRP A 11 -0.95 -17.97 12.94
N ALA A 12 -1.93 -18.83 13.26
CA ALA A 12 -2.53 -18.87 14.59
C ALA A 12 -1.67 -19.74 15.53
N PHE A 13 -1.01 -19.13 16.52
CA PHE A 13 -0.57 -19.89 17.68
C PHE A 13 -1.78 -20.28 18.51
N ALA A 14 -1.96 -21.59 18.70
CA ALA A 14 -3.09 -22.19 19.38
C ALA A 14 -3.18 -21.74 20.85
N GLY A 15 -4.33 -21.19 21.22
CA GLY A 15 -4.76 -20.95 22.60
C GLY A 15 -6.26 -20.64 22.68
N LYS A 16 -7.09 -21.68 22.75
CA LYS A 16 -8.45 -21.59 23.33
C LYS A 16 -8.32 -21.30 24.84
N PRO A 17 -9.31 -20.67 25.55
CA PRO A 17 -10.76 -20.78 25.32
C PRO A 17 -11.60 -19.50 25.54
N GLY A 18 -12.91 -19.58 25.29
CA GLY A 18 -13.91 -18.84 26.09
C GLY A 18 -14.95 -18.03 25.32
N ASP A 19 -16.18 -18.54 25.29
CA ASP A 19 -17.42 -17.81 24.97
C ASP A 19 -17.57 -16.50 25.77
N ALA A 20 -18.10 -15.44 25.15
CA ALA A 20 -19.11 -14.58 25.79
C ALA A 20 -19.84 -13.67 24.79
N MET A 21 -21.12 -13.52 25.08
CA MET A 21 -22.20 -12.81 24.40
C MET A 21 -22.06 -11.29 24.27
N ALA A 22 -22.87 -10.78 23.34
CA ALA A 22 -23.36 -9.42 23.17
C ALA A 22 -23.70 -8.64 24.46
N SER A 23 -23.50 -7.32 24.43
CA SER A 23 -24.52 -6.37 24.91
C SER A 23 -24.34 -4.96 24.32
N ARG A 24 -25.50 -4.38 24.03
CA ARG A 24 -25.85 -3.01 23.65
C ARG A 24 -25.65 -2.03 24.82
N ALA A 25 -25.39 -0.75 24.50
CA ALA A 25 -25.95 0.49 25.09
C ALA A 25 -25.15 1.68 24.51
N ALA A 26 -25.80 2.62 23.78
CA ALA A 26 -26.31 3.92 24.28
C ALA A 26 -25.16 4.94 24.47
N ASP A 27 -25.25 6.23 24.22
CA ASP A 27 -26.17 7.18 23.58
C ASP A 27 -25.42 8.53 23.58
N SER A 28 -25.84 9.49 22.75
CA SER A 28 -25.71 10.96 22.92
C SER A 28 -24.32 11.61 23.07
N GLU A 29 -23.87 12.39 22.07
CA GLU A 29 -24.08 13.84 21.90
C GLU A 29 -23.42 14.72 22.97
N LEU A 30 -22.39 15.50 22.57
CA LEU A 30 -22.16 16.85 23.09
C LEU A 30 -21.46 17.73 22.05
N ALA A 31 -22.17 18.79 21.67
CA ALA A 31 -21.73 19.89 20.83
C ALA A 31 -20.68 20.76 21.54
N SER A 32 -19.73 21.26 20.76
CA SER A 32 -18.76 22.29 21.17
C SER A 32 -19.41 23.67 21.09
N THR A 33 -19.26 24.49 22.13
CA THR A 33 -19.50 25.94 22.05
C THR A 33 -18.29 26.70 22.60
N GLN A 34 -17.92 27.69 21.80
CA GLN A 34 -16.74 28.53 21.78
C GLN A 34 -16.95 29.81 22.61
N ALA A 35 -15.92 30.31 23.28
CA ALA A 35 -15.62 31.72 23.65
C ALA A 35 -14.41 31.71 24.63
N PRO A 36 -13.47 32.69 24.64
CA PRO A 36 -13.81 34.11 24.84
C PRO A 36 -12.88 35.14 24.16
N ALA A 37 -13.30 36.41 24.18
CA ALA A 37 -12.43 37.58 24.01
C ALA A 37 -12.94 38.74 24.88
N GLN A 38 -11.99 39.59 25.31
CA GLN A 38 -12.10 40.88 26.03
C GLN A 38 -12.37 40.79 27.54
N SER A 39 -11.80 41.64 28.40
CA SER A 39 -10.70 42.61 28.35
C SER A 39 -10.32 42.84 29.81
N ALA A 40 -9.04 42.96 30.11
CA ALA A 40 -8.53 43.28 31.45
C ALA A 40 -8.47 44.79 31.65
N ASP A 41 -9.10 45.28 32.70
CA ASP A 41 -8.93 46.62 33.25
C ASP A 41 -7.97 46.56 34.46
N ALA A 42 -7.30 47.68 34.70
CA ALA A 42 -6.12 47.83 35.53
C ALA A 42 -6.39 47.90 37.05
N GLU A 43 -5.28 47.82 37.80
CA GLU A 43 -4.95 48.67 38.96
C GLU A 43 -4.63 47.93 40.29
N ALA A 44 -3.47 48.32 40.85
CA ALA A 44 -2.99 48.24 42.24
C ALA A 44 -2.39 46.93 42.80
N ALA A 45 -1.07 46.99 43.01
CA ALA A 45 -0.26 46.16 43.91
C ALA A 45 -0.22 46.79 45.33
N PRO A 46 0.55 46.24 46.30
CA PRO A 46 0.62 44.86 46.79
C PRO A 46 0.47 44.80 48.33
N LEU A 47 -0.02 43.69 48.90
CA LEU A 47 0.26 43.35 50.31
C LEU A 47 0.54 41.86 50.44
N THR A 48 1.73 41.57 50.92
CA THR A 48 2.32 40.28 51.26
C THR A 48 1.55 39.60 52.40
N VAL A 49 1.24 38.31 52.24
CA VAL A 49 0.76 37.40 53.30
C VAL A 49 1.57 36.09 53.22
N PRO A 50 1.91 35.45 54.35
CA PRO A 50 2.93 34.40 54.43
C PRO A 50 2.49 33.05 53.86
N ALA A 51 3.49 32.24 53.53
CA ALA A 51 3.40 30.86 53.07
C ALA A 51 2.43 30.01 53.90
N GLU A 52 1.36 29.56 53.25
CA GLU A 52 0.55 28.42 53.68
C GLU A 52 0.86 27.26 52.75
N ALA A 53 1.35 26.16 53.32
CA ALA A 53 1.70 24.95 52.64
C ALA A 53 0.44 24.32 52.02
N GLY A 54 0.14 24.70 50.77
CA GLY A 54 -0.85 24.06 49.93
C GLY A 54 -0.44 22.61 49.69
N MET A 55 -1.25 21.69 50.21
CA MET A 55 -1.14 20.25 50.00
C MET A 55 -0.96 19.99 48.51
N ALA A 56 0.15 19.33 48.15
CA ALA A 56 0.31 18.74 46.83
C ALA A 56 -0.85 17.76 46.64
N SER A 57 -1.78 18.11 45.75
CA SER A 57 -2.80 17.19 45.29
C SER A 57 -2.11 16.18 44.39
N ASP A 58 -1.87 14.98 44.93
CA ASP A 58 -1.52 13.79 44.16
C ASP A 58 -2.68 13.48 43.19
N ALA A 59 -2.69 14.15 42.04
CA ALA A 59 -3.54 13.76 40.94
C ALA A 59 -3.11 12.34 40.50
N PRO A 60 -4.04 11.37 40.39
CA PRO A 60 -3.69 10.06 39.86
C PRO A 60 -3.12 10.24 38.45
N SER A 61 -1.83 9.94 38.31
CA SER A 61 -1.18 9.84 37.01
C SER A 61 -1.91 8.75 36.23
N ALA A 62 -2.55 9.13 35.11
CA ALA A 62 -3.18 8.17 34.22
C ALA A 62 -2.08 7.23 33.72
N THR A 63 -2.07 5.99 34.22
CA THR A 63 -1.18 4.95 33.72
C THR A 63 -1.47 4.75 32.24
N PRO A 64 -0.51 4.99 31.32
CA PRO A 64 -0.75 4.82 29.90
C PRO A 64 -1.19 3.38 29.64
N THR A 65 -2.35 3.21 28.99
CA THR A 65 -2.82 1.89 28.59
C THR A 65 -1.81 1.29 27.61
N PRO A 66 -1.28 0.07 27.84
CA PRO A 66 -0.32 -0.54 26.95
C PRO A 66 -0.97 -0.74 25.57
N THR A 67 -0.37 -0.13 24.54
CA THR A 67 -0.77 -0.32 23.15
C THR A 67 -0.12 -1.59 22.62
N ILE A 68 -0.89 -2.54 22.11
CA ILE A 68 -0.37 -3.78 21.51
C ILE A 68 0.26 -3.43 20.16
N GLN A 69 1.47 -3.89 19.87
CA GLN A 69 2.06 -3.78 18.53
C GLN A 69 1.77 -5.05 17.74
N LEU A 70 1.16 -4.92 16.57
CA LEU A 70 0.91 -6.02 15.64
C LEU A 70 1.96 -5.96 14.52
N PRO A 71 3.00 -6.80 14.55
CA PRO A 71 3.98 -6.85 13.48
C PRO A 71 3.34 -7.39 12.19
N VAL A 72 3.55 -6.68 11.08
CA VAL A 72 3.13 -7.05 9.73
C VAL A 72 4.37 -7.03 8.84
N SER A 73 4.56 -8.07 8.03
CA SER A 73 5.63 -8.11 7.03
C SER A 73 5.10 -8.17 5.61
N PHE A 74 5.89 -7.62 4.70
CA PHE A 74 5.60 -7.54 3.28
C PHE A 74 6.67 -8.28 2.48
N GLY A 75 6.25 -9.12 1.54
CA GLY A 75 7.12 -9.77 0.57
C GLY A 75 7.75 -8.76 -0.39
N ALA A 76 8.77 -9.22 -1.13
CA ALA A 76 9.43 -8.38 -2.13
C ALA A 76 8.41 -7.91 -3.18
N GLY A 77 8.50 -6.64 -3.59
CA GLY A 77 7.59 -6.06 -4.59
C GLY A 77 6.18 -5.76 -4.06
N ALA A 78 5.97 -5.75 -2.74
CA ALA A 78 4.74 -5.25 -2.16
C ALA A 78 4.48 -3.79 -2.60
N PRO A 79 3.29 -3.49 -3.14
CA PRO A 79 2.96 -2.16 -3.63
C PRO A 79 3.10 -1.10 -2.55
N ALA A 80 3.76 0.02 -2.87
CA ALA A 80 4.03 1.09 -1.91
C ALA A 80 2.74 1.61 -1.25
N GLY A 81 1.64 1.70 -2.01
CA GLY A 81 0.33 2.08 -1.49
C GLY A 81 -0.21 1.12 -0.42
N LEU A 82 0.04 -0.19 -0.55
CA LEU A 82 -0.37 -1.19 0.45
C LEU A 82 0.45 -1.05 1.74
N ILE A 83 1.77 -0.84 1.62
CA ILE A 83 2.66 -0.64 2.76
C ILE A 83 2.25 0.64 3.52
N ALA A 84 2.08 1.75 2.80
CA ALA A 84 1.67 3.03 3.38
C ALA A 84 0.26 2.94 4.02
N ALA A 85 -0.68 2.25 3.37
CA ALA A 85 -1.99 2.02 3.95
C ALA A 85 -1.90 1.25 5.26
N ALA A 86 -1.09 0.19 5.33
CA ALA A 86 -0.93 -0.60 6.54
C ALA A 86 -0.35 0.18 7.72
N GLU A 87 0.60 1.09 7.47
CA GLU A 87 1.18 1.96 8.51
C GLU A 87 0.16 2.96 9.08
N SER A 88 -0.85 3.34 8.28
CA SER A 88 -1.93 4.23 8.72
C SER A 88 -3.02 3.53 9.54
N VAL A 89 -3.02 2.18 9.60
CA VAL A 89 -4.05 1.42 10.31
C VAL A 89 -3.82 1.48 11.82
N VAL A 90 -4.74 2.16 12.50
CA VAL A 90 -4.87 2.12 13.96
C VAL A 90 -6.07 1.23 14.31
N LEU A 91 -5.80 0.10 14.95
CA LEU A 91 -6.85 -0.77 15.48
C LEU A 91 -7.15 -0.34 16.92
N THR A 92 -8.39 -0.52 17.37
CA THR A 92 -8.75 -0.25 18.77
C THR A 92 -7.88 -1.10 19.70
N GLY A 93 -6.92 -0.46 20.38
CA GLY A 93 -5.99 -1.14 21.30
C GLY A 93 -4.75 -1.78 20.65
N ALA A 94 -4.56 -1.65 19.33
CA ALA A 94 -3.35 -2.14 18.66
C ALA A 94 -2.86 -1.20 17.54
N GLN A 95 -1.54 -1.08 17.39
CA GLN A 95 -0.90 -0.37 16.29
C GLN A 95 -0.18 -1.35 15.38
N VAL A 96 -0.38 -1.18 14.06
CA VAL A 96 0.35 -1.94 13.06
C VAL A 96 1.79 -1.44 13.02
N MET A 97 2.73 -2.38 13.07
CA MET A 97 4.16 -2.09 12.92
C MET A 97 4.71 -2.90 11.75
N THR A 98 5.30 -2.23 10.76
CA THR A 98 5.96 -2.91 9.65
C THR A 98 7.29 -3.50 10.10
N THR A 99 7.56 -4.75 9.73
CA THR A 99 8.82 -5.43 10.07
C THR A 99 9.36 -6.21 8.87
N THR A 100 10.67 -6.27 8.75
CA THR A 100 11.40 -6.98 7.68
C THR A 100 11.66 -8.46 8.01
N GLY A 101 11.06 -8.99 9.08
CA GLY A 101 11.27 -10.36 9.57
C GLY A 101 9.99 -11.22 9.63
N ALA A 102 10.09 -12.32 10.39
CA ALA A 102 8.94 -13.17 10.67
C ALA A 102 7.88 -12.38 11.44
N ALA A 103 6.67 -12.32 10.88
CA ALA A 103 5.53 -11.62 11.44
C ALA A 103 4.32 -12.56 11.48
N PRO A 104 3.40 -12.40 12.45
CA PRO A 104 2.16 -13.17 12.52
C PRO A 104 1.24 -12.93 11.32
N VAL A 105 1.36 -11.75 10.70
CA VAL A 105 0.66 -11.37 9.48
C VAL A 105 1.70 -11.09 8.40
N ARG A 106 1.64 -11.83 7.29
CA ARG A 106 2.49 -11.63 6.12
C ARG A 106 1.65 -11.45 4.87
N PHE A 107 1.98 -10.41 4.11
CA PHE A 107 1.50 -10.20 2.75
C PHE A 107 2.58 -10.64 1.77
N ASP A 108 2.26 -11.58 0.90
CA ASP A 108 3.20 -12.07 -0.12
C ASP A 108 2.46 -12.33 -1.44
N ALA A 109 3.12 -12.08 -2.58
CA ALA A 109 2.50 -12.38 -3.88
C ALA A 109 2.49 -13.89 -4.15
N VAL A 110 3.39 -14.66 -3.50
CA VAL A 110 3.37 -16.11 -3.53
C VAL A 110 2.30 -16.63 -2.57
N ARG A 111 1.21 -17.16 -3.12
CA ARG A 111 0.11 -17.73 -2.33
C ARG A 111 0.58 -18.99 -1.61
N THR A 112 1.00 -18.83 -0.37
CA THR A 112 1.45 -19.93 0.51
C THR A 112 0.38 -20.26 1.55
N GLY A 113 -0.82 -20.63 1.08
CA GLY A 113 -1.96 -20.99 1.94
C GLY A 113 -2.71 -19.82 2.60
N GLY A 114 -2.55 -18.61 2.07
CA GLY A 114 -3.24 -17.41 2.54
C GLY A 114 -4.44 -16.98 1.68
N ASP A 115 -5.31 -16.14 2.23
CA ASP A 115 -6.49 -15.59 1.55
C ASP A 115 -6.11 -14.36 0.70
N PRO A 116 -6.66 -14.17 -0.51
CA PRO A 116 -6.39 -12.98 -1.30
C PRO A 116 -6.85 -11.73 -0.55
N ALA A 117 -5.92 -10.83 -0.22
CA ALA A 117 -6.22 -9.59 0.50
C ALA A 117 -6.03 -8.34 -0.37
N TYR A 118 -5.23 -8.45 -1.43
CA TYR A 118 -4.96 -7.35 -2.35
C TYR A 118 -4.65 -7.87 -3.75
N GLN A 119 -5.09 -7.14 -4.78
CA GLN A 119 -4.89 -7.50 -6.18
C GLN A 119 -4.32 -6.31 -6.94
N VAL A 120 -3.24 -6.55 -7.70
CA VAL A 120 -2.69 -5.60 -8.67
C VAL A 120 -2.93 -6.15 -10.06
N THR A 121 -3.46 -5.31 -10.92
CA THR A 121 -3.61 -5.60 -12.34
C THR A 121 -2.53 -4.86 -13.10
N PHE A 122 -1.71 -5.60 -13.86
CA PHE A 122 -0.75 -5.00 -14.78
C PHE A 122 -1.32 -4.97 -16.19
N ALA A 123 -1.11 -3.84 -16.85
CA ALA A 123 -1.41 -3.63 -18.24
C ALA A 123 -0.12 -3.69 -19.06
N ALA A 124 -0.18 -4.43 -20.17
CA ALA A 124 0.79 -4.32 -21.23
C ALA A 124 0.36 -3.16 -22.13
N ALA A 125 1.24 -2.20 -22.35
CA ALA A 125 0.92 -0.99 -23.08
C ALA A 125 2.08 -0.60 -24.01
N THR A 126 1.77 0.14 -25.06
CA THR A 126 2.77 0.67 -25.99
C THR A 126 2.32 2.04 -26.50
N ARG A 127 3.07 2.61 -27.45
CA ARG A 127 2.73 3.85 -28.13
C ARG A 127 1.30 3.86 -28.66
N PHE A 128 0.64 5.01 -28.58
CA PHE A 128 -0.77 5.13 -28.97
C PHE A 128 -1.00 4.97 -30.49
N ASP A 129 0.04 5.17 -31.32
CA ASP A 129 -0.04 5.01 -32.79
C ASP A 129 0.10 3.56 -33.27
N THR A 130 0.14 2.58 -32.35
CA THR A 130 0.13 1.15 -32.71
C THR A 130 -1.25 0.72 -33.20
N ILE A 131 -1.29 0.11 -34.39
CA ILE A 131 -2.52 -0.37 -35.04
C ILE A 131 -2.95 -1.73 -34.47
N ASP A 132 -2.02 -2.66 -34.37
CA ASP A 132 -2.29 -4.02 -33.87
C ASP A 132 -2.14 -4.09 -32.36
N THR A 133 -3.26 -3.95 -31.64
CA THR A 133 -3.29 -3.90 -30.17
C THR A 133 -3.60 -5.26 -29.54
N SER A 134 -3.10 -6.35 -30.12
CA SER A 134 -3.27 -7.70 -29.61
C SER A 134 -1.93 -8.38 -29.35
N LEU A 135 -1.84 -9.09 -28.25
CA LEU A 135 -0.65 -9.81 -27.81
C LEU A 135 -1.07 -11.11 -27.11
N THR A 136 -0.26 -12.16 -27.14
CA THR A 136 -0.51 -13.33 -26.29
C THR A 136 0.26 -13.23 -24.97
N PHE A 137 -0.19 -13.92 -23.92
CA PHE A 137 0.61 -13.97 -22.69
C PHE A 137 1.97 -14.65 -22.91
N THR A 138 2.06 -15.56 -23.88
CA THR A 138 3.33 -16.17 -24.29
C THR A 138 4.29 -15.13 -24.87
N ASP A 139 3.79 -14.19 -25.67
CA ASP A 139 4.62 -13.10 -26.20
C ASP A 139 5.13 -12.18 -25.08
N VAL A 140 4.29 -11.87 -24.08
CA VAL A 140 4.73 -11.08 -22.92
C VAL A 140 5.86 -11.78 -22.17
N ARG A 141 5.71 -13.09 -21.89
CA ARG A 141 6.76 -13.87 -21.23
C ARG A 141 8.02 -13.99 -22.07
N GLY A 142 7.88 -14.19 -23.38
CA GLY A 142 9.02 -14.22 -24.29
C GLY A 142 9.76 -12.88 -24.33
N ALA A 143 9.03 -11.77 -24.34
CA ALA A 143 9.62 -10.43 -24.26
C ALA A 143 10.34 -10.20 -22.92
N TRP A 144 9.70 -10.60 -21.81
CA TRP A 144 10.27 -10.54 -20.46
C TRP A 144 11.57 -11.32 -20.33
N ALA A 145 11.64 -12.53 -20.89
CA ALA A 145 12.85 -13.35 -20.90
C ALA A 145 13.90 -12.88 -21.93
N GLY A 146 13.56 -11.95 -22.83
CA GLY A 146 14.43 -11.50 -23.92
C GLY A 146 14.53 -12.47 -25.10
N GLU A 147 13.54 -13.34 -25.27
CA GLU A 147 13.48 -14.41 -26.27
C GLU A 147 12.68 -14.04 -27.53
N THR A 148 11.91 -12.94 -27.50
CA THR A 148 11.09 -12.51 -28.65
C THR A 148 11.75 -11.40 -29.47
N ILE A 149 11.40 -11.35 -30.75
CA ILE A 149 11.85 -10.31 -31.69
C ILE A 149 10.81 -9.21 -31.93
N THR A 150 9.54 -9.45 -31.57
CA THR A 150 8.45 -8.50 -31.80
C THR A 150 8.52 -7.31 -30.85
N TYR A 151 8.74 -7.60 -29.56
CA TYR A 151 8.99 -6.62 -28.51
C TYR A 151 10.35 -6.90 -27.90
N THR A 152 11.37 -6.16 -28.36
CA THR A 152 12.78 -6.40 -28.02
C THR A 152 13.19 -5.76 -26.70
N ALA A 153 12.33 -4.89 -26.14
CA ALA A 153 12.58 -4.21 -24.87
C ALA A 153 11.30 -4.13 -24.03
N LEU A 154 11.45 -4.25 -22.72
CA LEU A 154 10.40 -3.94 -21.76
C LEU A 154 10.79 -2.76 -20.89
N ALA A 155 9.86 -1.84 -20.73
CA ALA A 155 9.96 -0.73 -19.80
C ALA A 155 9.01 -0.96 -18.62
N VAL A 156 9.56 -1.00 -17.41
CA VAL A 156 8.78 -1.22 -16.18
C VAL A 156 9.22 -0.24 -15.11
N LEU A 157 8.40 -0.05 -14.08
CA LEU A 157 8.83 0.71 -12.92
C LEU A 157 9.74 -0.15 -12.04
N THR A 158 10.83 0.43 -11.56
CA THR A 158 11.84 -0.26 -10.74
C THR A 158 11.25 -0.83 -9.45
N ASP A 159 10.24 -0.18 -8.87
CA ASP A 159 9.54 -0.66 -7.67
C ASP A 159 8.63 -1.87 -7.95
N THR A 160 8.13 -2.02 -9.18
CA THR A 160 7.29 -3.15 -9.61
C THR A 160 8.09 -4.37 -10.07
N LEU A 161 9.38 -4.22 -10.38
CA LEU A 161 10.25 -5.31 -10.84
C LEU A 161 10.17 -6.56 -9.97
N PRO A 162 10.33 -6.48 -8.62
CA PRO A 162 10.35 -7.68 -7.79
C PRO A 162 8.99 -8.43 -7.78
N LEU A 163 7.89 -7.71 -8.00
CA LEU A 163 6.56 -8.32 -8.12
C LEU A 163 6.39 -9.03 -9.47
N LEU A 164 6.84 -8.40 -10.55
CA LEU A 164 6.81 -8.99 -11.88
C LEU A 164 7.73 -10.21 -11.97
N GLU A 165 8.91 -10.17 -11.34
CA GLU A 165 9.83 -11.32 -11.29
C GLU A 165 9.21 -12.54 -10.57
N GLN A 166 8.40 -12.31 -9.53
CA GLN A 166 7.70 -13.40 -8.85
C GLN A 166 6.64 -14.08 -9.73
N VAL A 167 6.04 -13.34 -10.67
CA VAL A 167 4.96 -13.83 -11.53
C VAL A 167 5.49 -14.37 -12.86
N LEU A 168 6.48 -13.71 -13.44
CA LEU A 168 7.01 -13.98 -14.77
C LEU A 168 8.35 -14.74 -14.76
N GLY A 169 8.99 -14.86 -13.60
CA GLY A 169 10.35 -15.38 -13.46
C GLY A 169 11.41 -14.29 -13.58
N ASP A 170 12.68 -14.67 -13.55
CA ASP A 170 13.80 -13.71 -13.62
C ASP A 170 13.70 -12.80 -14.85
N ALA A 171 13.98 -11.49 -14.66
CA ALA A 171 13.97 -10.52 -15.74
C ALA A 171 15.13 -10.78 -16.72
N GLY A 172 14.82 -10.77 -18.03
CA GLY A 172 15.81 -10.85 -19.09
C GLY A 172 16.59 -9.54 -19.27
N ALA A 173 17.68 -9.58 -20.04
CA ALA A 173 18.50 -8.40 -20.34
C ALA A 173 17.76 -7.30 -21.13
N SER A 174 16.60 -7.61 -21.71
CA SER A 174 15.71 -6.70 -22.42
C SER A 174 14.83 -5.85 -21.48
N VAL A 175 14.77 -6.19 -20.19
CA VAL A 175 13.93 -5.49 -19.21
C VAL A 175 14.71 -4.34 -18.59
N ALA A 176 14.16 -3.13 -18.71
CA ALA A 176 14.71 -1.92 -18.10
C ALA A 176 13.74 -1.36 -17.04
N GLY A 177 14.26 -1.16 -15.83
CA GLY A 177 13.57 -0.49 -14.74
C GLY A 177 13.76 1.03 -14.80
N TYR A 178 12.68 1.78 -14.66
CA TYR A 178 12.65 3.24 -14.62
C TYR A 178 12.12 3.74 -13.27
N ALA A 179 12.53 4.94 -12.86
CA ALA A 179 12.15 5.47 -11.56
C ALA A 179 10.74 6.09 -11.57
N THR A 180 10.26 6.51 -12.74
CA THR A 180 8.98 7.22 -12.88
C THR A 180 8.15 6.71 -14.05
N VAL A 181 6.83 6.92 -13.99
CA VAL A 181 5.90 6.57 -15.07
C VAL A 181 6.24 7.35 -16.34
N ASP A 182 6.53 8.65 -16.24
CA ASP A 182 6.92 9.47 -17.40
C ASP A 182 8.13 8.91 -18.15
N GLU A 183 9.12 8.36 -17.44
CA GLU A 183 10.28 7.71 -18.06
C GLU A 183 9.91 6.41 -18.76
N VAL A 184 9.07 5.56 -18.15
CA VAL A 184 8.53 4.34 -18.79
C VAL A 184 7.80 4.71 -20.08
N VAL A 185 6.96 5.73 -20.02
CA VAL A 185 6.20 6.17 -21.18
C VAL A 185 7.12 6.75 -22.25
N ALA A 186 8.11 7.56 -21.87
CA ALA A 186 9.11 8.08 -22.81
C ALA A 186 9.85 6.95 -23.53
N ALA A 187 10.24 5.89 -22.82
CA ALA A 187 10.88 4.71 -23.40
C ALA A 187 9.97 4.01 -24.44
N ALA A 188 8.69 3.80 -24.12
CA ALA A 188 7.71 3.22 -25.04
C ALA A 188 7.47 4.07 -26.29
N TRP A 189 7.64 5.39 -26.19
CA TRP A 189 7.52 6.31 -27.34
C TRP A 189 8.81 6.41 -28.17
N GLN A 190 9.98 6.20 -27.56
CA GLN A 190 11.28 6.26 -28.25
C GLN A 190 11.47 5.10 -29.25
N ASP A 191 11.02 3.90 -28.91
CA ASP A 191 11.18 2.70 -29.74
C ASP A 191 9.82 2.03 -30.00
N ARG A 192 9.59 1.55 -31.24
CA ARG A 192 8.35 0.87 -31.62
C ARG A 192 8.23 -0.52 -31.05
N THR A 193 9.36 -1.13 -30.70
CA THR A 193 9.42 -2.49 -30.17
C THR A 193 9.56 -2.51 -28.64
N THR A 194 9.32 -1.38 -27.97
CA THR A 194 9.26 -1.32 -26.50
C THR A 194 7.84 -1.55 -26.00
N LEU A 195 7.69 -2.49 -25.07
CA LEU A 195 6.45 -2.76 -24.35
C LEU A 195 6.57 -2.21 -22.92
N ALA A 196 5.64 -1.36 -22.51
CA ALA A 196 5.52 -0.93 -21.12
C ALA A 196 4.68 -1.95 -20.33
N LEU A 197 5.16 -2.40 -19.17
CA LEU A 197 4.33 -3.08 -18.17
C LEU A 197 4.16 -2.13 -16.98
N LEU A 198 2.93 -1.68 -16.77
CA LEU A 198 2.58 -0.74 -15.71
C LEU A 198 1.40 -1.27 -14.89
N PRO A 199 1.33 -0.95 -13.58
CA PRO A 199 0.08 -1.07 -12.84
C PRO A 199 -1.03 -0.31 -13.56
N PHE A 200 -2.21 -0.92 -13.67
CA PHE A 200 -3.34 -0.36 -14.41
C PHE A 200 -3.75 1.02 -13.88
N ASP A 201 -3.67 1.23 -12.57
CA ASP A 201 -3.95 2.49 -11.89
C ASP A 201 -2.95 3.62 -12.22
N GLN A 202 -1.82 3.29 -12.82
CA GLN A 202 -0.75 4.23 -13.21
C GLN A 202 -0.63 4.39 -14.73
N LEU A 203 -1.56 3.84 -15.50
CA LEU A 203 -1.56 4.01 -16.95
C LEU A 203 -1.80 5.47 -17.36
N GLU A 204 -1.01 5.94 -18.31
CA GLU A 204 -1.22 7.26 -18.92
C GLU A 204 -2.01 7.16 -20.24
N PRO A 205 -2.91 8.13 -20.53
CA PRO A 205 -3.70 8.16 -21.77
C PRO A 205 -2.90 8.21 -23.08
N ARG A 206 -1.62 8.58 -23.00
CA ARG A 206 -0.70 8.62 -24.14
C ARG A 206 -0.16 7.24 -24.53
N LEU A 207 -0.52 6.18 -23.81
CA LEU A 207 -0.25 4.80 -24.19
C LEU A 207 -1.54 4.12 -24.64
N VAL A 208 -1.43 3.18 -25.57
CA VAL A 208 -2.50 2.23 -25.87
C VAL A 208 -2.26 0.95 -25.10
N VAL A 209 -3.33 0.41 -24.51
CA VAL A 209 -3.30 -0.87 -23.81
C VAL A 209 -3.45 -2.00 -24.80
N MET A 210 -2.55 -2.96 -24.73
CA MET A 210 -2.57 -4.19 -25.53
C MET A 210 -3.55 -5.18 -24.91
N ALA A 211 -4.45 -5.72 -25.73
CA ALA A 211 -5.26 -6.87 -25.33
C ALA A 211 -4.37 -8.11 -25.26
N VAL A 212 -4.20 -8.66 -24.05
CA VAL A 212 -3.39 -9.87 -23.83
C VAL A 212 -4.32 -11.07 -23.77
N ASP A 213 -4.18 -12.01 -24.71
CA ASP A 213 -5.09 -13.15 -24.92
C ASP A 213 -6.56 -12.71 -25.05
N GLY A 214 -6.79 -11.58 -25.74
CA GLY A 214 -8.11 -10.99 -25.91
C GLY A 214 -8.69 -10.31 -24.66
N GLN A 215 -7.92 -10.20 -23.59
CA GLN A 215 -8.33 -9.52 -22.35
C GLN A 215 -7.68 -8.13 -22.26
N ASN A 216 -8.51 -7.09 -22.20
CA ASN A 216 -8.09 -5.70 -22.04
C ASN A 216 -8.66 -5.13 -20.72
N PRO A 217 -7.82 -4.70 -19.77
CA PRO A 217 -8.29 -4.17 -18.49
C PRO A 217 -9.10 -2.86 -18.62
N VAL A 218 -9.01 -2.15 -19.75
CA VAL A 218 -9.79 -0.92 -19.99
C VAL A 218 -11.22 -1.24 -20.48
N GLU A 219 -11.45 -2.43 -21.03
CA GLU A 219 -12.70 -2.81 -21.70
C GLU A 219 -13.50 -3.89 -20.94
N ASN A 220 -13.02 -4.31 -19.77
CA ASN A 220 -13.60 -5.37 -18.94
C ASN A 220 -14.64 -4.87 -17.93
#